data_AF-A0A929PW58-F1
#
_entry.id   AF-A0A929PW58-F1
#
_cell.length_a   1.000
_cell.length_b   1.000
_cell.length_c   1.000
_cell.angle_alpha   90.00
_cell.angle_beta   90.00
_cell.angle_gamma   90.00
#
_symmetry.space_group_name_H-M   'P 1'
#
loop_
_entity.id
_entity.type
_entity.pdbx_description
1 polymer ?
#
loop_
_entity_poly.entity_id
_entity_poly.type
_entity_poly.pdbx_seq_one_letter_code
_entity_poly.pdbx_strand_id
1 'polypeptide(L)'
;MKKQLLGLVFLSSAIVGCKKDSGPTPSPTPIVTTPNTPVVVVTAKGSLSGTVSPAGSVKAVSVKAKQSGAFYYGSIDPVTGVFSIPDVPEGDHELNFTVNEFHQSLASKDVTVAGGKNTAAGTFSPIERSFMMSCYVNGQYQGWVFKGYYTSALMQLVSMSGGGTVNQSEERYNLGISLGNVAGPGTYVCNSTTGNTLRYTISRSLPTSIQSTETEGSSAIVEITAIDPVARTIKGTFSGTLVARNPTSNDAKVITKGIINATY
;
A
#
# COMPACT_ATOMS: atom_id res chain seq x y z
N MET A 1 36.42 -21.01 -0.34
CA MET A 1 37.72 -20.40 -0.72
C MET A 1 37.62 -18.89 -0.55
N LYS A 2 38.67 -18.28 0.02
CA LYS A 2 39.01 -16.84 0.15
C LYS A 2 38.21 -15.96 1.15
N LYS A 3 38.91 -15.70 2.26
CA LYS A 3 38.76 -14.65 3.28
C LYS A 3 39.30 -13.31 2.76
N GLN A 4 38.76 -12.17 3.21
CA GLN A 4 39.44 -10.86 3.34
C GLN A 4 38.83 -10.14 4.58
N LEU A 5 39.51 -10.00 5.73
CA LEU A 5 40.66 -9.13 6.13
C LEU A 5 40.33 -7.62 5.96
N LEU A 6 39.87 -6.92 7.01
CA LEU A 6 40.61 -6.19 8.06
C LEU A 6 41.19 -4.84 7.60
N GLY A 7 40.85 -3.75 8.31
CA GLY A 7 41.42 -2.42 8.09
C GLY A 7 40.97 -1.39 9.13
N LEU A 8 41.62 -1.42 10.29
CA LEU A 8 41.53 -0.45 11.39
C LEU A 8 42.67 0.57 11.23
N VAL A 9 42.41 1.87 11.26
CA VAL A 9 43.47 2.89 11.46
C VAL A 9 42.97 4.00 12.39
N PHE A 10 43.58 4.06 13.57
CA PHE A 10 43.58 5.17 14.51
C PHE A 10 44.47 6.30 13.97
N LEU A 11 44.05 7.57 14.17
CA LEU A 11 45.00 8.67 14.19
C LEU A 11 44.61 9.68 15.27
N SER A 12 45.27 9.54 16.42
CA SER A 12 45.24 10.43 17.57
C SER A 12 46.43 11.38 17.46
N SER A 13 46.19 12.67 17.23
CA SER A 13 47.23 13.70 17.31
C SER A 13 46.99 14.58 18.53
N ALA A 14 47.80 14.35 19.56
CA ALA A 14 47.93 15.24 20.71
C ALA A 14 48.79 16.44 20.32
N ILE A 15 48.28 17.65 20.53
CA ILE A 15 49.05 18.89 20.44
C ILE A 15 49.39 19.33 21.86
N VAL A 16 50.67 19.26 22.20
CA VAL A 16 51.28 19.91 23.35
C VAL A 16 51.68 21.32 22.91
N GLY A 17 51.14 22.35 23.57
CA GLY A 17 51.42 23.75 23.29
C GLY A 17 51.78 24.51 24.57
N CYS A 18 52.97 25.10 24.56
CA CYS A 18 53.69 25.75 25.64
C CYS A 18 52.92 26.79 26.48
N LYS A 19 53.14 26.75 27.80
CA LYS A 19 52.88 27.89 28.71
C LYS A 19 53.94 28.97 28.48
N LYS A 20 53.48 30.16 28.08
CA LYS A 20 54.26 31.40 28.08
C LYS A 20 53.72 32.27 29.21
N ASP A 21 54.56 32.57 30.19
CA ASP A 21 54.26 33.52 31.25
C ASP A 21 54.07 34.93 30.65
N SER A 22 52.85 35.43 30.77
CA SER A 22 52.49 36.82 30.50
C SER A 22 52.28 37.53 31.84
N GLY A 23 53.00 38.63 32.05
CA GLY A 23 52.94 39.47 33.25
C GLY A 23 51.55 40.05 33.52
N PRO A 24 51.37 40.82 34.61
CA PRO A 24 50.07 41.28 35.07
C PRO A 24 49.38 42.15 34.01
N THR A 25 48.41 41.57 33.34
CA THR A 25 47.51 42.24 32.40
C THR A 25 46.69 43.29 33.17
N PRO A 26 46.59 44.55 32.68
CA PRO A 26 45.72 45.55 33.29
C PRO A 26 44.28 45.03 33.35
N SER A 27 43.67 45.15 34.53
CA SER A 27 42.30 44.71 34.79
C SER A 27 41.35 45.34 33.77
N PRO A 28 40.73 44.56 32.87
CA PRO A 28 39.80 45.11 31.90
C PRO A 28 38.57 45.64 32.65
N THR A 29 38.17 46.86 32.31
CA THR A 29 36.85 47.40 32.67
C THR A 29 35.80 46.34 32.32
N PRO A 30 34.88 45.97 33.23
CA PRO A 30 33.88 44.96 32.95
C PRO A 30 33.05 45.41 31.74
N ILE A 31 33.29 44.77 30.59
CA ILE A 31 32.40 44.87 29.45
C ILE A 31 31.14 44.15 29.91
N VAL A 32 30.08 44.91 30.12
CA VAL A 32 28.73 44.37 30.29
C VAL A 32 28.36 43.75 28.93
N THR A 33 28.78 42.51 28.71
CA THR A 33 28.24 41.68 27.63
C THR A 33 26.81 41.38 28.03
N THR A 34 25.86 42.15 27.49
CA THR A 34 24.47 41.72 27.43
C THR A 34 24.47 40.30 26.85
N PRO A 35 23.87 39.31 27.53
CA PRO A 35 23.77 37.96 26.99
C PRO A 35 23.10 38.08 25.62
N ASN A 36 23.78 37.62 24.57
CA ASN A 36 23.15 37.42 23.27
C ASN A 36 22.11 36.33 23.47
N THR A 37 20.89 36.72 23.84
CA THR A 37 19.74 35.83 23.88
C THR A 37 19.60 35.28 22.47
N PRO A 38 19.73 33.95 22.25
CA PRO A 38 19.57 33.39 20.93
C PRO A 38 18.18 33.77 20.41
N VAL A 39 18.14 34.45 19.28
CA VAL A 39 16.88 34.79 18.60
C VAL A 39 16.30 33.47 18.11
N VAL A 40 15.30 32.97 18.84
CA VAL A 40 14.50 31.83 18.40
C VAL A 40 13.69 32.33 17.21
N VAL A 41 14.12 31.98 16.00
CA VAL A 41 13.33 32.23 14.79
C VAL A 41 12.12 31.33 14.86
N VAL A 42 10.98 31.88 15.25
CA VAL A 42 9.69 31.17 15.20
C VAL A 42 9.28 31.13 13.74
N THR A 43 9.46 29.99 13.09
CA THR A 43 8.93 29.78 11.73
C THR A 43 7.41 29.85 11.79
N ALA A 44 6.81 30.74 11.00
CA ALA A 44 5.36 30.82 10.95
C ALA A 44 4.79 29.49 10.43
N LYS A 45 3.61 29.12 10.91
CA LYS A 45 2.93 27.87 10.54
C LYS A 45 1.61 28.18 9.86
N GLY A 46 1.22 27.36 8.90
CA GLY A 46 -0.09 27.35 8.27
C GLY A 46 -0.73 25.96 8.36
N SER A 47 -1.76 25.75 7.56
CA SER A 47 -2.39 24.45 7.39
C SER A 47 -2.60 24.13 5.91
N LEU A 48 -2.85 22.85 5.61
CA LEU A 48 -3.23 22.38 4.29
C LEU A 48 -4.54 21.61 4.38
N SER A 49 -5.44 21.80 3.42
CA SER A 49 -6.67 21.02 3.34
C SER A 49 -7.03 20.66 1.91
N GLY A 50 -7.73 19.56 1.70
CA GLY A 50 -8.21 19.15 0.39
C GLY A 50 -9.20 18.01 0.50
N THR A 51 -9.47 17.37 -0.64
CA THR A 51 -10.37 16.23 -0.72
C THR A 51 -9.76 15.11 -1.55
N VAL A 52 -10.14 13.88 -1.25
CA VAL A 52 -9.83 12.69 -2.03
C VAL A 52 -11.14 12.06 -2.49
N SER A 53 -11.25 11.75 -3.79
CA SER A 53 -12.43 11.11 -4.37
C SER A 53 -12.04 9.92 -5.25
N PRO A 54 -12.53 8.69 -4.99
CA PRO A 54 -13.60 8.38 -4.03
C PRO A 54 -13.12 8.45 -2.57
N ALA A 55 -14.05 8.73 -1.65
CA ALA A 55 -13.77 8.70 -0.22
C ALA A 55 -13.34 7.28 0.21
N GLY A 56 -12.41 7.21 1.18
CA GLY A 56 -11.85 5.93 1.61
C GLY A 56 -10.83 5.32 0.63
N SER A 57 -10.38 6.04 -0.40
CA SER A 57 -9.30 5.58 -1.29
C SER A 57 -7.89 5.83 -0.74
N VAL A 58 -7.75 6.68 0.28
CA VAL A 58 -6.48 7.03 0.94
C VAL A 58 -6.52 6.65 2.42
N LYS A 59 -5.46 6.01 2.91
CA LYS A 59 -5.24 5.63 4.32
C LYS A 59 -4.62 6.76 5.14
N ALA A 60 -3.70 7.51 4.56
CA ALA A 60 -2.97 8.57 5.24
C ALA A 60 -2.51 9.67 4.28
N VAL A 61 -2.40 10.88 4.80
CA VAL A 61 -1.85 12.04 4.11
C VAL A 61 -0.71 12.63 4.92
N SER A 62 0.36 13.07 4.25
CA SER A 62 1.49 13.72 4.89
C SER A 62 2.12 14.76 3.98
N VAL A 63 2.84 15.71 4.56
CA VAL A 63 3.71 16.62 3.83
C VAL A 63 5.13 16.51 4.31
N LYS A 64 6.06 16.57 3.38
CA LYS A 64 7.49 16.62 3.64
C LYS A 64 8.00 18.02 3.34
N ALA A 65 8.58 18.69 4.33
CA ALA A 65 9.22 19.99 4.12
C ALA A 65 10.45 19.80 3.23
N LYS A 66 10.57 20.55 2.13
CA LYS A 66 11.67 20.36 1.18
C LYS A 66 13.03 20.77 1.74
N GLN A 67 13.05 21.77 2.62
CA GLN A 67 14.29 22.28 3.20
C GLN A 67 14.83 21.40 4.35
N SER A 68 13.95 20.98 5.27
CA SER A 68 14.35 20.22 6.46
C SER A 68 14.20 18.71 6.30
N GLY A 69 13.41 18.25 5.33
CA GLY A 69 13.03 16.84 5.17
C GLY A 69 12.04 16.34 6.23
N ALA A 70 11.57 17.19 7.13
CA ALA A 70 10.64 16.82 8.20
C ALA A 70 9.26 16.45 7.64
N PHE A 71 8.60 15.47 8.25
CA PHE A 71 7.26 15.02 7.90
C PHE A 71 6.21 15.54 8.87
N TYR A 72 5.08 15.98 8.33
CA TYR A 72 3.90 16.40 9.06
C TYR A 72 2.70 15.59 8.56
N TYR A 73 1.93 15.04 9.49
CA TYR A 73 0.83 14.12 9.17
C TYR A 73 -0.51 14.80 9.43
N GLY A 74 -1.47 14.55 8.55
CA GLY A 74 -2.84 15.03 8.70
C GLY A 74 -3.82 13.94 9.04
N SER A 75 -5.05 14.35 9.28
CA SER A 75 -6.21 13.47 9.30
C SER A 75 -6.88 13.45 7.92
N ILE A 76 -7.52 12.33 7.59
CA ILE A 76 -8.42 12.19 6.45
C ILE A 76 -9.69 11.49 6.94
N ASP A 77 -10.84 12.04 6.59
CA ASP A 77 -12.13 11.43 6.87
C ASP A 77 -12.40 10.34 5.81
N PRO A 78 -12.53 9.06 6.20
CA PRO A 78 -12.75 7.98 5.26
C PRO A 78 -14.14 8.00 4.60
N VAL A 79 -15.11 8.73 5.17
CA VAL A 79 -16.48 8.83 4.66
C VAL A 79 -16.63 9.97 3.67
N THR A 80 -16.05 11.14 3.97
CA THR A 80 -16.16 12.33 3.12
C THR A 80 -14.96 12.53 2.19
N GLY A 81 -13.82 11.88 2.49
CA GLY A 81 -12.56 12.07 1.76
C GLY A 81 -11.87 13.40 2.06
N VAL A 82 -12.42 14.24 2.93
CA VAL A 82 -11.84 15.53 3.33
C VAL A 82 -10.60 15.26 4.19
N PHE A 83 -9.49 15.95 3.90
CA PHE A 83 -8.28 15.88 4.70
C PHE A 83 -7.79 17.25 5.16
N SER A 84 -7.07 17.26 6.29
CA SER A 84 -6.44 18.47 6.84
C SER A 84 -5.12 18.13 7.52
N ILE A 85 -4.10 18.96 7.30
CA ILE A 85 -2.79 18.90 7.95
C ILE A 85 -2.56 20.25 8.65
N PRO A 86 -2.72 20.32 9.98
CA PRO A 86 -2.46 21.55 10.73
C PRO A 86 -0.96 21.75 11.00
N ASP A 87 -0.60 22.97 11.41
CA ASP A 87 0.72 23.31 11.97
C ASP A 87 1.93 23.00 11.08
N VAL A 88 1.75 23.09 9.76
CA VAL A 88 2.82 22.91 8.78
C VAL A 88 3.64 24.20 8.70
N PRO A 89 4.98 24.17 8.83
CA PRO A 89 5.81 25.35 8.65
C PRO A 89 5.56 26.02 7.30
N GLU A 90 5.75 27.33 7.24
CA GLU A 90 5.69 28.03 5.97
C GLU A 90 6.81 27.58 5.00
N GLY A 91 6.53 27.69 3.70
CA GLY A 91 7.47 27.37 2.62
C GLY A 91 7.04 26.19 1.75
N ASP A 92 8.00 25.66 0.98
CA ASP A 92 7.75 24.63 -0.02
C ASP A 92 7.80 23.22 0.56
N HIS A 93 6.78 22.45 0.23
CA HIS A 93 6.53 21.11 0.73
C HIS A 93 6.14 20.17 -0.40
N GLU A 94 6.30 18.88 -0.15
CA GLU A 94 5.83 17.79 -1.00
C GLU A 94 4.69 17.05 -0.28
N LEU A 95 3.48 17.15 -0.83
CA LEU A 95 2.28 16.45 -0.36
C LEU A 95 2.27 15.01 -0.87
N ASN A 96 2.14 14.08 0.06
CA ASN A 96 2.23 12.64 -0.16
C ASN A 96 0.96 11.95 0.35
N PHE A 97 0.54 10.90 -0.36
CA PHE A 97 -0.62 10.09 0.00
C PHE A 97 -0.23 8.62 0.12
N THR A 98 -0.69 7.97 1.18
CA THR A 98 -0.69 6.51 1.27
C THR A 98 -2.08 6.01 0.88
N VAL A 99 -2.20 5.36 -0.27
CA VAL A 99 -3.48 4.88 -0.80
C VAL A 99 -3.91 3.54 -0.18
N ASN A 100 -5.18 3.21 -0.27
CA ASN A 100 -5.70 1.89 0.05
C ASN A 100 -5.24 0.84 -0.98
N GLU A 101 -5.21 -0.42 -0.58
CA GLU A 101 -4.63 -1.52 -1.37
C GLU A 101 -5.28 -1.76 -2.74
N PHE A 102 -6.51 -1.28 -2.94
CA PHE A 102 -7.24 -1.37 -4.21
C PHE A 102 -7.16 -0.11 -5.07
N HIS A 103 -6.35 0.88 -4.68
CA HIS A 103 -6.21 2.13 -5.42
C HIS A 103 -4.76 2.31 -5.89
N GLN A 104 -4.60 2.98 -7.02
CA GLN A 104 -3.30 3.39 -7.52
C GLN A 104 -2.69 4.47 -6.62
N SER A 105 -1.39 4.36 -6.33
CA SER A 105 -0.63 5.43 -5.68
C SER A 105 -0.77 6.74 -6.45
N LEU A 106 -1.02 7.82 -5.70
CA LEU A 106 -0.98 9.17 -6.24
C LEU A 106 0.47 9.63 -6.36
N ALA A 107 0.77 10.38 -7.41
CA ALA A 107 2.01 11.12 -7.47
C ALA A 107 2.04 12.17 -6.36
N SER A 108 3.22 12.42 -5.80
CA SER A 108 3.42 13.54 -4.89
C SER A 108 3.10 14.87 -5.57
N LYS A 109 2.64 15.84 -4.80
CA LYS A 109 2.33 17.18 -5.30
C LYS A 109 3.11 18.24 -4.54
N ASP A 110 3.75 19.13 -5.28
CA ASP A 110 4.36 20.32 -4.70
C ASP A 110 3.30 21.31 -4.23
N VAL A 111 3.46 21.79 -2.99
CA VAL A 111 2.59 22.79 -2.37
C VAL A 111 3.42 23.79 -1.58
N THR A 112 2.98 25.05 -1.58
CA THR A 112 3.58 26.11 -0.76
C THR A 112 2.62 26.48 0.37
N VAL A 113 3.08 26.36 1.61
CA VAL A 113 2.31 26.72 2.80
C VAL A 113 2.63 28.16 3.18
N ALA A 114 1.60 28.98 3.35
CA ALA A 114 1.75 30.34 3.85
C ALA A 114 1.44 30.39 5.35
N GLY A 115 2.30 31.06 6.13
CA GLY A 115 2.10 31.26 7.56
C GLY A 115 0.74 31.92 7.87
N GLY A 116 0.05 31.39 8.88
CA GLY A 116 -1.25 31.86 9.35
C GLY A 116 -2.43 31.58 8.41
N LYS A 117 -2.24 30.85 7.31
CA LYS A 117 -3.27 30.57 6.30
C LYS A 117 -3.51 29.08 6.14
N ASN A 118 -4.72 28.76 5.67
CA ASN A 118 -5.03 27.42 5.17
C ASN A 118 -4.83 27.38 3.65
N THR A 119 -3.88 26.57 3.18
CA THR A 119 -3.62 26.34 1.76
C THR A 119 -4.54 25.22 1.26
N ALA A 120 -5.37 25.52 0.25
CA ALA A 120 -6.19 24.51 -0.41
C ALA A 120 -5.35 23.68 -1.40
N ALA A 121 -5.20 22.38 -1.14
CA ALA A 121 -4.45 21.45 -1.98
C ALA A 121 -5.25 20.94 -3.20
N GLY A 122 -6.58 21.12 -3.17
CA GLY A 122 -7.50 20.67 -4.22
C GLY A 122 -8.04 19.26 -4.00
N THR A 123 -8.58 18.67 -5.07
CA THR A 123 -9.14 17.31 -5.09
C THR A 123 -8.14 16.35 -5.74
N PHE A 124 -7.99 15.16 -5.15
CA PHE A 124 -7.15 14.09 -5.67
C PHE A 124 -7.99 12.84 -5.94
N SER A 125 -7.71 12.16 -7.04
CA SER A 125 -8.51 10.99 -7.44
C SER A 125 -7.64 9.78 -7.74
N PRO A 126 -7.31 8.97 -6.72
CA PRO A 126 -6.72 7.67 -6.94
C PRO A 126 -7.63 6.83 -7.84
N ILE A 127 -7.04 6.19 -8.83
CA ILE A 127 -7.78 5.30 -9.72
C ILE A 127 -7.97 3.96 -8.99
N GLU A 128 -9.21 3.49 -8.88
CA GLU A 128 -9.50 2.15 -8.36
C GLU A 128 -9.01 1.08 -9.35
N ARG A 129 -8.40 0.02 -8.81
CA ARG A 129 -7.91 -1.12 -9.59
C ARG A 129 -9.02 -2.16 -9.71
N SER A 130 -9.68 -2.20 -10.86
CA SER A 130 -10.75 -3.17 -11.17
C SER A 130 -10.29 -4.22 -12.16
N PHE A 131 -10.59 -5.47 -11.85
CA PHE A 131 -10.17 -6.66 -12.59
C PHE A 131 -11.43 -7.33 -13.15
N MET A 132 -11.38 -7.85 -14.37
CA MET A 132 -12.46 -8.70 -14.89
C MET A 132 -11.98 -10.14 -14.97
N MET A 133 -12.78 -11.06 -14.46
CA MET A 133 -12.52 -12.49 -14.64
C MET A 133 -13.82 -13.23 -14.91
N SER A 134 -13.70 -14.34 -15.62
CA SER A 134 -14.80 -15.26 -15.88
C SER A 134 -14.31 -16.69 -15.81
N CYS A 135 -15.21 -17.63 -15.51
CA CYS A 135 -14.94 -19.05 -15.56
C CYS A 135 -16.23 -19.85 -15.70
N TYR A 136 -16.09 -21.16 -15.84
CA TYR A 136 -17.19 -22.10 -15.70
C TYR A 136 -17.05 -22.86 -14.39
N VAL A 137 -18.06 -22.81 -13.52
CA VAL A 137 -18.12 -23.58 -12.27
C VAL A 137 -19.15 -24.69 -12.44
N ASN A 138 -18.72 -25.95 -12.33
CA ASN A 138 -19.53 -27.13 -12.60
C ASN A 138 -20.29 -27.03 -13.95
N GLY A 139 -19.61 -26.51 -14.98
CA GLY A 139 -20.17 -26.33 -16.32
C GLY A 139 -21.07 -25.11 -16.52
N GLN A 140 -21.32 -24.30 -15.48
CA GLN A 140 -22.11 -23.06 -15.58
C GLN A 140 -21.20 -21.85 -15.70
N TYR A 141 -21.44 -21.00 -16.71
CA TYR A 141 -20.68 -19.77 -16.90
C TYR A 141 -20.94 -18.77 -15.78
N GLN A 142 -19.88 -18.18 -15.25
CA GLN A 142 -19.92 -17.11 -14.28
C GLN A 142 -18.89 -16.04 -14.64
N GLY A 143 -19.29 -14.78 -14.59
CA GLY A 143 -18.43 -13.62 -14.80
C GLY A 143 -18.60 -12.64 -13.67
N TRP A 144 -17.49 -12.11 -13.15
CA TRP A 144 -17.54 -11.09 -12.10
C TRP A 144 -16.58 -9.95 -12.37
N VAL A 145 -16.88 -8.82 -11.74
CA VAL A 145 -15.91 -7.75 -11.51
C VAL A 145 -15.20 -8.08 -10.19
N PHE A 146 -13.88 -8.03 -10.21
CA PHE A 146 -13.00 -8.31 -9.08
C PHE A 146 -12.31 -7.02 -8.66
N LYS A 147 -12.02 -6.89 -7.37
CA LYS A 147 -10.98 -6.01 -6.87
C LYS A 147 -9.70 -6.83 -6.74
N GLY A 148 -8.58 -6.25 -7.10
CA GLY A 148 -7.32 -6.96 -7.04
C GLY A 148 -6.17 -6.05 -6.64
N TYR A 149 -5.14 -6.69 -6.14
CA TYR A 149 -3.89 -6.09 -5.74
C TYR A 149 -2.76 -6.92 -6.33
N TYR A 150 -1.81 -6.25 -6.97
CA TYR A 150 -0.62 -6.88 -7.50
C TYR A 150 0.62 -6.12 -7.06
N THR A 151 1.56 -6.87 -6.52
CA THR A 151 2.96 -6.51 -6.30
C THR A 151 3.84 -7.67 -6.76
N SER A 152 5.14 -7.42 -6.88
CA SER A 152 6.11 -8.47 -7.18
C SER A 152 6.12 -9.62 -6.16
N ALA A 153 5.67 -9.38 -4.92
CA ALA A 153 5.62 -10.38 -3.86
C ALA A 153 4.27 -11.12 -3.75
N LEU A 154 3.16 -10.48 -4.15
CA LEU A 154 1.81 -11.00 -3.95
C LEU A 154 0.86 -10.51 -5.04
N MET A 155 0.10 -11.45 -5.61
CA MET A 155 -1.09 -11.16 -6.40
C MET A 155 -2.32 -11.67 -5.64
N GLN A 156 -3.27 -10.79 -5.36
CA GLN A 156 -4.54 -11.13 -4.74
C GLN A 156 -5.69 -10.58 -5.57
N LEU A 157 -6.60 -11.45 -6.00
CA LEU A 157 -7.81 -11.12 -6.76
C LEU A 157 -9.00 -11.58 -5.94
N VAL A 158 -9.97 -10.72 -5.66
CA VAL A 158 -11.18 -11.04 -4.90
C VAL A 158 -12.39 -10.48 -5.63
N SER A 159 -13.37 -11.33 -5.94
CA SER A 159 -14.59 -10.89 -6.63
C SER A 159 -15.32 -9.88 -5.76
N MET A 160 -15.84 -8.82 -6.38
CA MET A 160 -16.97 -8.10 -5.82
C MET A 160 -18.17 -9.04 -5.95
N SER A 161 -18.82 -9.36 -4.83
CA SER A 161 -19.87 -10.39 -4.75
C SER A 161 -20.82 -10.35 -5.94
N GLY A 162 -20.93 -11.46 -6.67
CA GLY A 162 -21.96 -11.65 -7.70
C GLY A 162 -23.23 -12.17 -7.04
N GLY A 163 -24.34 -11.45 -7.19
CA GLY A 163 -25.65 -11.90 -6.74
C GLY A 163 -26.37 -12.67 -7.84
N GLY A 164 -27.08 -13.73 -7.46
CA GLY A 164 -28.04 -14.41 -8.32
C GLY A 164 -29.21 -14.94 -7.50
N THR A 165 -30.40 -14.91 -8.06
CA THR A 165 -31.57 -15.52 -7.42
C THR A 165 -31.67 -16.97 -7.90
N VAL A 166 -31.49 -17.92 -6.98
CA VAL A 166 -31.75 -19.34 -7.27
C VAL A 166 -32.86 -19.77 -6.32
N ASN A 167 -33.95 -20.30 -6.89
CA ASN A 167 -35.11 -20.78 -6.13
C ASN A 167 -35.67 -19.76 -5.12
N GLN A 168 -35.74 -18.48 -5.49
CA GLN A 168 -36.21 -17.38 -4.63
C GLN A 168 -35.32 -17.06 -3.42
N SER A 169 -34.14 -17.70 -3.30
CA SER A 169 -33.11 -17.33 -2.33
C SER A 169 -32.02 -16.50 -3.01
N GLU A 170 -31.61 -15.41 -2.37
CA GLU A 170 -30.47 -14.60 -2.81
C GLU A 170 -29.19 -15.38 -2.52
N GLU A 171 -28.51 -15.86 -3.57
CA GLU A 171 -27.20 -16.47 -3.46
C GLU A 171 -26.14 -15.45 -3.84
N ARG A 172 -25.13 -15.29 -2.99
CA ARG A 172 -23.94 -14.49 -3.29
C ARG A 172 -22.76 -15.40 -3.54
N TYR A 173 -22.18 -15.29 -4.72
CA TYR A 173 -21.01 -16.03 -5.14
C TYR A 173 -19.78 -15.14 -5.04
N ASN A 174 -18.71 -15.68 -4.46
CA ASN A 174 -17.41 -15.03 -4.48
C ASN A 174 -16.33 -15.99 -4.94
N LEU A 175 -15.42 -15.52 -5.78
CA LEU A 175 -14.20 -16.20 -6.19
C LEU A 175 -12.99 -15.37 -5.73
N GLY A 176 -11.96 -16.03 -5.23
CA GLY A 176 -10.70 -15.37 -4.87
C GLY A 176 -9.48 -16.17 -5.31
N ILE A 177 -8.46 -15.48 -5.80
CA ILE A 177 -7.14 -16.04 -6.13
C ILE A 177 -6.09 -15.31 -5.28
N SER A 178 -5.18 -16.05 -4.64
CA SER A 178 -4.01 -15.48 -3.97
C SER A 178 -2.77 -16.25 -4.39
N LEU A 179 -1.83 -15.59 -5.06
CA LEU A 179 -0.57 -16.17 -5.53
C LEU A 179 0.62 -15.42 -4.92
N GLY A 180 1.56 -16.15 -4.33
CA GLY A 180 2.83 -15.59 -3.85
C GLY A 180 3.90 -15.54 -4.94
N ASN A 181 4.81 -14.57 -4.84
CA ASN A 181 6.01 -14.42 -5.66
C ASN A 181 5.75 -14.39 -7.17
N VAL A 182 4.70 -13.67 -7.61
CA VAL A 182 4.35 -13.52 -9.03
C VAL A 182 5.26 -12.48 -9.69
N ALA A 183 6.48 -12.89 -10.03
CA ALA A 183 7.48 -12.01 -10.66
C ALA A 183 7.35 -11.90 -12.19
N GLY A 184 6.55 -12.78 -12.82
CA GLY A 184 6.38 -12.82 -14.27
C GLY A 184 5.36 -13.86 -14.73
N PRO A 185 5.21 -14.03 -16.06
CA PRO A 185 4.44 -15.13 -16.62
C PRO A 185 4.93 -16.48 -16.09
N GLY A 186 4.00 -17.40 -15.86
CA GLY A 186 4.32 -18.71 -15.30
C GLY A 186 3.09 -19.47 -14.80
N THR A 187 3.34 -20.70 -14.37
CA THR A 187 2.32 -21.60 -13.84
C THR A 187 2.44 -21.67 -12.32
N TYR A 188 1.34 -21.39 -11.63
CA TYR A 188 1.23 -21.39 -10.19
C TYR A 188 0.26 -22.49 -9.78
N VAL A 189 0.77 -23.45 -9.01
CA VAL A 189 -0.06 -24.50 -8.42
C VAL A 189 -0.68 -23.95 -7.14
N CYS A 190 -1.99 -24.13 -7.00
CA CYS A 190 -2.76 -23.82 -5.80
C CYS A 190 -3.22 -25.13 -5.17
N ASN A 191 -2.68 -25.47 -4.00
CA ASN A 191 -3.09 -26.60 -3.17
C ASN A 191 -2.76 -26.32 -1.69
N SER A 192 -3.03 -27.28 -0.81
CA SER A 192 -2.85 -27.15 0.64
C SER A 192 -1.39 -26.95 1.10
N THR A 193 -0.40 -27.15 0.21
CA THR A 193 1.03 -27.11 0.55
C THR A 193 1.77 -25.92 -0.04
N THR A 194 1.26 -25.31 -1.11
CA THR A 194 1.97 -24.27 -1.87
C THR A 194 1.83 -22.86 -1.30
N GLY A 195 0.87 -22.62 -0.40
CA GLY A 195 0.51 -21.28 0.07
C GLY A 195 -0.29 -20.43 -0.94
N ASN A 196 -0.24 -20.78 -2.23
CA ASN A 196 -1.15 -20.22 -3.25
C ASN A 196 -2.56 -20.79 -3.08
N THR A 197 -3.59 -19.96 -3.26
CA THR A 197 -4.98 -20.36 -3.03
C THR A 197 -5.93 -19.93 -4.15
N LEU A 198 -6.91 -20.79 -4.43
CA LEU A 198 -8.11 -20.50 -5.19
C LEU A 198 -9.31 -20.86 -4.31
N ARG A 199 -10.19 -19.91 -4.04
CA ARG A 199 -11.33 -20.06 -3.13
C ARG A 199 -12.62 -19.67 -3.83
N TYR A 200 -13.67 -20.44 -3.61
CA TYR A 200 -15.03 -20.17 -4.06
C TYR A 200 -15.98 -20.22 -2.86
N THR A 201 -16.83 -19.21 -2.71
CA THR A 201 -17.74 -19.06 -1.58
C THR A 201 -19.15 -18.85 -2.09
N ILE A 202 -20.11 -19.57 -1.52
CA ILE A 202 -21.55 -19.38 -1.74
C ILE A 202 -22.17 -18.95 -0.41
N SER A 203 -22.78 -17.77 -0.36
CA SER A 203 -23.51 -17.30 0.81
C SER A 203 -25.01 -17.29 0.51
N ARG A 204 -25.78 -18.10 1.25
CA ARG A 204 -27.25 -18.17 1.23
C ARG A 204 -27.75 -17.85 2.64
N SER A 205 -28.05 -16.59 2.97
CA SER A 205 -28.65 -16.15 4.25
C SER A 205 -28.15 -16.83 5.57
N LEU A 206 -26.95 -17.43 5.57
CA LEU A 206 -26.44 -18.49 6.46
C LEU A 206 -27.08 -19.89 6.27
N PRO A 207 -26.26 -20.97 6.26
CA PRO A 207 -24.80 -21.02 6.37
C PRO A 207 -24.08 -20.75 5.04
N THR A 208 -22.91 -20.11 5.11
CA THR A 208 -22.02 -19.92 3.95
C THR A 208 -21.30 -21.23 3.62
N SER A 209 -21.27 -21.64 2.36
CA SER A 209 -20.48 -22.77 1.87
C SER A 209 -19.16 -22.27 1.29
N ILE A 210 -18.04 -22.88 1.67
CA ILE A 210 -16.70 -22.48 1.22
C ILE A 210 -16.01 -23.68 0.60
N GLN A 211 -15.56 -23.56 -0.64
CA GLN A 211 -14.65 -24.49 -1.30
C GLN A 211 -13.30 -23.82 -1.52
N SER A 212 -12.20 -24.52 -1.24
CA SER A 212 -10.85 -23.95 -1.33
C SER A 212 -9.84 -24.98 -1.81
N THR A 213 -8.76 -24.50 -2.44
CA THR A 213 -7.57 -25.31 -2.68
C THR A 213 -6.74 -25.57 -1.41
N GLU A 214 -7.09 -24.94 -0.29
CA GLU A 214 -6.41 -25.13 0.99
C GLU A 214 -6.79 -26.47 1.66
N THR A 215 -7.86 -27.12 1.21
CA THR A 215 -8.34 -28.40 1.75
C THR A 215 -7.62 -29.56 1.08
N GLU A 216 -7.34 -30.64 1.81
CA GLU A 216 -6.77 -31.86 1.22
C GLU A 216 -7.65 -32.42 0.07
N GLY A 217 -7.02 -32.99 -0.95
CA GLY A 217 -7.71 -33.52 -2.14
C GLY A 217 -8.12 -32.48 -3.18
N SER A 218 -7.91 -31.19 -2.90
CA SER A 218 -8.12 -30.11 -3.85
C SER A 218 -6.83 -29.79 -4.65
N SER A 219 -7.00 -29.23 -5.85
CA SER A 219 -5.88 -28.78 -6.67
C SER A 219 -6.37 -27.82 -7.75
N ALA A 220 -5.66 -26.73 -7.97
CA ALA A 220 -5.88 -25.84 -9.10
C ALA A 220 -4.57 -25.36 -9.70
N ILE A 221 -4.64 -24.96 -10.97
CA ILE A 221 -3.55 -24.34 -11.71
C ILE A 221 -4.02 -22.95 -12.11
N VAL A 222 -3.16 -21.96 -11.86
CA VAL A 222 -3.30 -20.60 -12.39
C VAL A 222 -2.11 -20.34 -13.29
N GLU A 223 -2.36 -20.02 -14.55
CA GLU A 223 -1.33 -19.70 -15.53
C GLU A 223 -1.39 -18.21 -15.84
N ILE A 224 -0.34 -17.47 -15.51
CA ILE A 224 -0.18 -16.08 -15.91
C ILE A 224 0.58 -16.05 -17.24
N THR A 225 -0.04 -15.55 -18.29
CA THR A 225 0.51 -15.54 -19.65
C THR A 225 1.17 -14.22 -19.99
N ALA A 226 0.72 -13.11 -19.39
CA ALA A 226 1.33 -11.80 -19.58
C ALA A 226 1.18 -10.94 -18.33
N ILE A 227 2.23 -10.19 -18.03
CA ILE A 227 2.23 -9.07 -17.08
C ILE A 227 2.83 -7.89 -17.83
N ASP A 228 2.04 -6.84 -18.03
CA ASP A 228 2.51 -5.57 -18.57
C ASP A 228 2.41 -4.52 -17.46
N PRO A 229 3.53 -4.12 -16.83
CA PRO A 229 3.52 -3.09 -15.80
C PRO A 229 3.22 -1.68 -16.34
N VAL A 230 3.44 -1.44 -17.63
CA VAL A 230 3.24 -0.13 -18.27
C VAL A 230 1.77 0.05 -18.66
N ALA A 231 1.21 -0.91 -19.39
CA ALA A 231 -0.22 -0.97 -19.67
C ALA A 231 -1.05 -1.42 -18.46
N ARG A 232 -0.36 -1.87 -17.40
CA ARG A 232 -0.91 -2.39 -16.15
C ARG A 232 -1.93 -3.48 -16.39
N THR A 233 -1.56 -4.47 -17.19
CA THR A 233 -2.44 -5.61 -17.44
C THR A 233 -1.84 -6.91 -16.93
N ILE A 234 -2.69 -7.79 -16.43
CA ILE A 234 -2.34 -9.19 -16.15
C ILE A 234 -3.31 -10.05 -16.94
N LYS A 235 -2.77 -11.00 -17.70
CA LYS A 235 -3.55 -11.97 -18.45
C LYS A 235 -3.19 -13.37 -18.02
N GLY A 236 -4.16 -14.26 -18.05
CA GLY A 236 -3.94 -15.64 -17.65
C GLY A 236 -5.17 -16.50 -17.74
N THR A 237 -5.02 -17.75 -17.31
CA THR A 237 -6.11 -18.70 -17.17
C THR A 237 -6.05 -19.40 -15.83
N PHE A 238 -7.14 -20.04 -15.42
CA PHE A 238 -7.16 -20.89 -14.25
C PHE A 238 -8.18 -22.03 -14.36
N SER A 239 -7.88 -23.15 -13.72
CA SER A 239 -8.78 -24.30 -13.63
C SER A 239 -8.41 -25.17 -12.44
N GLY A 240 -9.35 -25.97 -11.94
CA GLY A 240 -9.08 -26.87 -10.83
C GLY A 240 -10.31 -27.43 -10.16
N THR A 241 -10.09 -28.26 -9.15
CA THR A 241 -11.13 -28.82 -8.28
C THR A 241 -10.93 -28.30 -6.87
N LEU A 242 -11.95 -27.62 -6.36
CA LEU A 242 -12.00 -27.07 -5.01
C LEU A 242 -12.82 -27.99 -4.13
N VAL A 243 -12.29 -28.38 -2.97
CA VAL A 243 -12.99 -29.23 -2.00
C VAL A 243 -13.56 -28.34 -0.89
N ALA A 244 -14.70 -28.75 -0.33
CA ALA A 244 -15.34 -28.01 0.75
C ALA A 244 -14.43 -27.90 1.98
N ARG A 245 -14.32 -26.69 2.51
CA ARG A 245 -13.57 -26.38 3.72
C ARG A 245 -14.43 -26.56 4.97
N ASN A 246 -15.74 -26.39 4.86
CA ASN A 246 -16.68 -26.52 5.97
C ASN A 246 -17.62 -27.72 5.79
N PRO A 247 -18.05 -28.38 6.88
CA PRO A 247 -18.83 -29.61 6.83
C PRO A 247 -20.29 -29.40 6.35
N THR A 248 -20.71 -28.14 6.17
CA THR A 248 -22.07 -27.79 5.72
C THR A 248 -22.30 -28.08 4.24
N SER A 249 -21.27 -28.46 3.49
CA SER A 249 -21.38 -28.90 2.11
C SER A 249 -20.26 -29.90 1.82
N ASN A 250 -20.58 -31.02 1.17
CA ASN A 250 -19.56 -31.94 0.66
C ASN A 250 -19.27 -31.71 -0.83
N ASP A 251 -19.83 -30.64 -1.42
CA ASP A 251 -19.78 -30.43 -2.85
C ASP A 251 -18.41 -29.89 -3.25
N ALA A 252 -17.68 -30.70 -4.03
CA ALA A 252 -16.56 -30.18 -4.79
C ALA A 252 -17.06 -29.21 -5.87
N LYS A 253 -16.28 -28.17 -6.15
CA LYS A 253 -16.49 -27.27 -7.30
C LYS A 253 -15.37 -27.45 -8.31
N VAL A 254 -15.76 -27.81 -9.52
CA VAL A 254 -14.86 -27.94 -10.67
C VAL A 254 -14.90 -26.64 -11.44
N ILE A 255 -13.78 -25.94 -11.46
CA ILE A 255 -13.57 -24.72 -12.23
C ILE A 255 -12.89 -25.09 -13.53
N THR A 256 -13.50 -24.71 -14.65
CA THR A 256 -12.96 -24.91 -15.98
C THR A 256 -12.92 -23.59 -16.75
N LYS A 257 -11.97 -23.47 -17.69
CA LYS A 257 -11.86 -22.32 -18.61
C LYS A 257 -11.90 -20.95 -17.90
N GLY A 258 -11.24 -20.84 -16.75
CA GLY A 258 -11.09 -19.56 -16.07
C GLY A 258 -10.18 -18.65 -16.88
N ILE A 259 -10.57 -17.38 -17.01
CA ILE A 259 -9.84 -16.33 -17.73
C ILE A 259 -9.56 -15.19 -16.76
N ILE A 260 -8.30 -14.76 -16.71
CA ILE A 260 -7.85 -13.54 -16.05
C ILE A 260 -7.61 -12.52 -17.15
N ASN A 261 -8.37 -11.43 -17.15
CA ASN A 261 -8.09 -10.24 -17.96
C ASN A 261 -8.21 -9.00 -17.07
N ALA A 262 -7.08 -8.66 -16.47
CA ALA A 262 -6.98 -7.67 -15.43
C ALA A 262 -6.34 -6.39 -15.93
N THR A 263 -6.85 -5.25 -15.47
CA THR A 263 -6.16 -3.96 -15.54
C THR A 263 -5.96 -3.45 -14.11
N TYR A 264 -4.78 -2.93 -13.75
CA TYR A 264 -4.42 -2.53 -12.39
C TYR A 264 -3.67 -1.19 -12.29
#